data_AF-A0A832FK02-F1
#
_entry.id   AF-A0A832FK02-F1
#
_cell.length_a   1.000
_cell.length_b   1.000
_cell.length_c   1.000
_cell.angle_alpha   90.00
_cell.angle_beta   90.00
_cell.angle_gamma   90.00
#
_symmetry.space_group_name_H-M   'P 1'
#
loop_
_entity.id
_entity.type
_entity.pdbx_description
1 polymer ?
#
loop_
_entity_poly.entity_id
_entity_poly.type
_entity_poly.pdbx_seq_one_letter_code
_entity_poly.pdbx_strand_id
1 'polypeptide(L)' 'MAKKNLIFYLTISSVFFIDQITKHIIKKTFLPGEVVKLLPFLNLTFVENKGIAFGILHKGG' A
#
# COMPACT_ATOMS: atom_id res chain seq x y z
N MET A 1 3.36 -24.07 -18.93
CA MET A 1 3.40 -23.75 -17.48
C MET A 1 2.42 -24.65 -16.75
N ALA A 2 2.86 -25.39 -15.74
CA ALA A 2 1.93 -26.14 -14.88
C ALA A 2 0.89 -25.15 -14.30
N LYS A 3 -0.41 -25.50 -14.29
CA LYS A 3 -1.52 -24.62 -13.88
C LYS A 3 -1.28 -23.88 -12.54
N LYS A 4 -0.54 -24.48 -11.61
CA LYS A 4 -0.10 -23.85 -10.35
C LYS A 4 0.70 -22.56 -10.58
N ASN A 5 1.58 -22.52 -11.58
CA ASN A 5 2.39 -21.35 -11.88
C ASN A 5 1.52 -20.22 -12.46
N LEU A 6 0.48 -20.55 -13.23
CA LEU A 6 -0.45 -19.55 -13.76
C LEU A 6 -1.25 -18.89 -12.62
N ILE A 7 -1.82 -19.68 -11.72
CA ILE A 7 -2.57 -19.15 -10.56
C ILE A 7 -1.64 -18.26 -9.72
N PHE A 8 -0.41 -18.71 -9.47
CA PHE A 8 0.58 -17.94 -8.73
C PHE A 8 0.85 -16.56 -9.37
N TYR A 9 1.12 -16.51 -10.68
CA TYR A 9 1.38 -15.25 -11.37
C TYR A 9 0.15 -14.35 -11.41
N LEU A 10 -1.05 -14.92 -11.59
CA LEU A 10 -2.29 -14.15 -11.54
C LEU A 10 -2.53 -13.55 -10.17
N THR A 11 -2.30 -14.31 -9.10
CA THR A 11 -2.45 -13.82 -7.72
C THR A 11 -1.46 -12.68 -7.44
N ILE A 12 -0.17 -12.85 -7.73
CA ILE A 12 0.83 -11.79 -7.48
C ILE A 12 0.54 -10.55 -8.32
N SER A 13 0.20 -10.73 -9.59
CA SER A 13 -0.16 -9.63 -10.48
C SER A 13 -1.38 -8.87 -9.94
N SER A 14 -2.43 -9.58 -9.56
CA SER A 14 -3.64 -8.98 -8.98
C SER A 14 -3.34 -8.19 -7.71
N VAL A 15 -2.59 -8.77 -6.76
CA VAL A 15 -2.19 -8.09 -5.52
C VAL A 15 -1.39 -6.83 -5.83
N PHE A 16 -0.40 -6.91 -6.72
CA PHE A 16 0.43 -5.78 -7.11
C PHE A 16 -0.40 -4.64 -7.73
N PHE A 17 -1.29 -4.96 -8.67
CA PHE A 17 -2.12 -3.93 -9.30
C PHE A 17 -3.12 -3.31 -8.33
N ILE A 18 -3.76 -4.10 -7.47
CA ILE A 18 -4.69 -3.58 -6.46
C ILE A 18 -3.95 -2.64 -5.50
N ASP A 19 -2.77 -3.02 -5.02
CA ASP A 19 -1.94 -2.20 -4.14
C ASP A 19 -1.54 -0.86 -4.80
N GLN A 20 -1.05 -0.90 -6.03
CA GLN A 20 -0.58 0.30 -6.73
C GLN A 20 -1.74 1.22 -7.12
N ILE A 21 -2.87 0.68 -7.58
CA ILE A 21 -4.05 1.46 -7.94
C ILE A 21 -4.63 2.16 -6.70
N THR A 22 -4.80 1.43 -5.59
CA THR A 22 -5.35 2.02 -4.35
C THR A 22 -4.45 3.14 -3.83
N LYS A 23 -3.13 2.95 -3.79
CA LYS A 23 -2.17 4.02 -3.41
C LYS A 23 -2.23 5.22 -4.34
N HIS A 24 -2.36 5.01 -5.65
CA HIS A 24 -2.46 6.08 -6.63
C HIS A 24 -3.73 6.92 -6.46
N ILE A 25 -4.85 6.27 -6.17
CA ILE A 25 -6.12 6.96 -5.86
C ILE A 25 -5.93 7.84 -4.62
N ILE A 26 -5.43 7.27 -3.52
CA ILE A 26 -5.22 8.02 -2.27
C ILE A 26 -4.31 9.24 -2.49
N LYS A 27 -3.18 9.08 -3.20
CA LYS A 27 -2.26 10.19 -3.49
C LYS A 27 -2.88 11.33 -4.32
N LYS A 28 -3.92 11.04 -5.11
CA LYS A 28 -4.60 12.03 -5.94
C LYS A 28 -5.78 12.70 -5.25
N THR A 29 -6.42 12.00 -4.30
CA THR A 29 -7.69 12.45 -3.72
C THR A 29 -7.58 12.88 -2.26
N PHE A 30 -6.52 12.50 -1.54
CA PHE A 30 -6.30 12.86 -0.14
C PHE A 30 -5.14 13.85 0.00
N LEU A 31 -5.25 14.76 0.95
CA LEU A 31 -4.13 15.52 1.49
C LEU A 31 -3.32 14.64 2.47
N PRO A 32 -2.00 14.85 2.61
CA PRO A 32 -1.21 14.13 3.62
C PRO A 32 -1.78 14.31 5.02
N GLY A 33 -2.01 13.20 5.73
CA GLY A 33 -2.62 13.17 7.05
C GLY A 33 -4.15 13.24 7.07
N GLU A 34 -4.80 13.38 5.92
CA GLU A 34 -6.26 13.36 5.83
C GLU A 34 -6.83 12.01 6.26
N VAL A 35 -7.89 12.05 7.07
CA VAL A 35 -8.57 10.89 7.64
C VAL A 35 -10.02 10.85 7.15
N VAL A 36 -10.38 9.76 6.46
CA VAL A 36 -11.77 9.48 6.05
C VAL A 36 -12.24 8.22 6.74
N LYS A 37 -13.36 8.32 7.47
CA LYS A 37 -13.97 7.17 8.14
C LYS A 37 -14.69 6.29 7.11
N LEU A 38 -14.26 5.03 6.98
CA LEU A 38 -14.87 4.07 6.06
C LEU A 38 -15.90 3.19 6.77
N LEU A 39 -15.55 2.70 7.97
CA LEU A 39 -16.40 1.91 8.85
C LEU A 39 -16.28 2.43 10.29
N PRO A 40 -17.14 1.99 11.23
CA PRO A 40 -17.04 2.40 12.63
C PRO A 40 -15.65 2.17 13.27
N PHE A 41 -14.94 1.14 12.83
CA PHE A 41 -13.63 0.72 13.33
C PHE A 41 -12.48 0.88 12.31
N LEU A 42 -12.75 1.41 11.11
CA LEU A 42 -11.78 1.52 10.04
C LEU A 42 -11.79 2.92 9.44
N ASN A 43 -10.65 3.59 9.53
CA ASN A 43 -10.38 4.84 8.84
C ASN A 43 -9.38 4.59 7.70
N LEU A 44 -9.58 5.27 6.59
CA LEU A 44 -8.57 5.46 5.56
C LEU A 44 -7.81 6.73 5.88
N THR A 45 -6.48 6.62 5.99
CA THR A 45 -5.61 7.76 6.28
C THR A 45 -4.44 7.76 5.31
N PHE A 46 -4.17 8.92 4.70
CA PHE A 46 -3.00 9.04 3.84
C PHE A 46 -1.76 9.36 4.66
N VAL A 47 -0.86 8.37 4.79
CA VAL A 47 0.43 8.52 5.49
C VAL A 47 1.56 8.03 4.60
N GLU A 48 2.62 8.82 4.48
CA GLU A 48 3.86 8.40 3.82
C GLU A 48 4.85 7.86 4.85
N ASN A 49 5.06 6.55 4.85
CA ASN A 49 6.08 5.93 5.70
C ASN A 49 7.46 6.04 5.04
N LYS A 50 8.26 7.02 5.48
CA LYS A 50 9.67 7.19 5.05
C LYS A 50 10.64 6.20 5.71
N GLY A 51 10.14 5.18 6.41
CA GLY A 51 10.96 4.23 7.17
C GLY A 51 11.38 4.75 8.54
N ILE A 52 10.62 5.66 9.14
CA ILE A 52 10.95 6.30 10.44
C ILE A 52 11.07 5.26 11.57
N ALA A 53 10.34 4.15 11.48
CA ALA A 53 10.45 3.03 12.41
C ALA A 53 11.87 2.43 12.46
N PHE A 54 12.71 2.67 11.46
CA PHE A 54 14.12 2.25 11.39
C PHE A 54 15.09 3.40 11.67
N GLY A 55 14.71 4.40 12.48
CA GLY A 55 15.45 5.65 12.68
C GLY A 55 16.96 5.52 12.98
N ILE A 56 17.38 4.43 13.65
CA ILE A 56 18.80 4.15 13.94
C ILE A 56 19.56 3.61 12.70
N LEU A 57 18.88 2.87 11.82
CA LEU A 57 19.45 2.28 10.60
C LEU A 57 19.46 3.25 9.40
N HIS A 58 18.85 4.42 9.52
CA HIS A 58 18.80 5.43 8.45
C HIS A 58 20.18 5.99 8.06
N LYS A 59 21.21 5.80 8.91
CA LYS A 59 22.61 6.19 8.63
C LYS A 59 23.52 5.00 8.25
N GLY A 60 22.96 3.85 7.88
CA GLY A 60 23.72 2.69 7.42
C GLY A 60 23.66 2.54 5.89
N GLY A 61 24.30 3.46 5.18
CA GLY A 61 24.44 3.47 3.71
C GLY A 61 25.22 4.69 3.25
#